data_AF-A0A535CUF1-F1
#
_entry.id   AF-A0A535CUF1-F1
#
_cell.length_a   1.000
_cell.length_b   1.000
_cell.length_c   1.000
_cell.angle_alpha   90.00
_cell.angle_beta   90.00
_cell.angle_gamma   90.00
#
_symmetry.space_group_name_H-M   'P 1'
#
loop_
_entity.id
_entity.type
_entity.pdbx_description
1 polymer ?
#
loop_
_entity_poly.entity_id
_entity_poly.type
_entity_poly.pdbx_seq_one_letter_code
_entity_poly.pdbx_strand_id
1 'polypeptide(L)'
;MVDAEPIHRGDKVYLDVPYVLVRWVGDGRWVHVEWKAWANSSEYRAAHETILLAIRENRASRNLIDATHERVVTDDDQRWLIENWIPRAAAAGRRCTAIVMPKSALGKTISENIDKRPRHSLSKVAYFATVDEAATWLSTVN
;
A
#
# COMPACT_ATOMS: atom_id res chain seq x y z
N MET A 1 6.18 7.96 -24.95
CA MET A 1 4.75 8.31 -24.91
C MET A 1 4.21 7.54 -23.73
N VAL A 2 4.11 8.17 -22.56
CA VAL A 2 3.58 7.50 -21.36
C VAL A 2 2.07 7.63 -21.44
N ASP A 3 1.39 6.52 -21.68
CA ASP A 3 -0.06 6.46 -21.65
C ASP A 3 -0.49 6.74 -20.20
N ALA A 4 -0.94 7.98 -19.96
CA ALA A 4 -1.59 8.30 -18.71
C ALA A 4 -2.90 7.51 -18.66
N GLU A 5 -3.01 6.56 -17.72
CA GLU A 5 -4.26 5.86 -17.46
C GLU A 5 -5.41 6.87 -17.32
N PRO A 6 -6.60 6.59 -17.88
CA PRO A 6 -7.73 7.49 -17.78
C PRO A 6 -8.07 7.72 -16.30
N ILE A 7 -8.07 8.99 -15.89
CA ILE A 7 -8.46 9.38 -14.52
C ILE A 7 -9.96 9.06 -14.36
N HIS A 8 -10.27 8.14 -13.45
CA HIS A 8 -11.64 7.72 -13.19
C HIS A 8 -12.41 8.77 -12.36
N ARG A 9 -13.74 8.79 -12.50
CA ARG A 9 -14.59 9.83 -11.89
C ARG A 9 -14.56 9.70 -10.38
N GLY A 10 -13.91 10.64 -9.70
CA GLY A 10 -13.76 10.63 -8.23
C GLY A 10 -12.37 10.25 -7.73
N ASP A 11 -11.40 10.02 -8.63
CA ASP A 11 -10.00 9.90 -8.26
C ASP A 11 -9.45 11.22 -7.70
N LYS A 12 -8.52 11.12 -6.75
CA LYS A 12 -7.84 12.28 -6.15
C LYS A 12 -6.37 11.97 -5.89
N VAL A 13 -5.46 12.79 -6.40
CA VAL A 13 -4.04 12.72 -6.07
C VAL A 13 -3.77 13.47 -4.76
N TYR A 14 -3.05 12.84 -3.84
CA TYR A 14 -2.65 13.42 -2.55
C TYR A 14 -1.18 13.81 -2.53
N LEU A 15 -0.33 13.03 -3.20
CA LEU A 15 1.10 13.26 -3.30
C LEU A 15 1.57 12.69 -4.62
N ASP A 16 2.31 13.46 -5.40
CA ASP A 16 3.02 12.97 -6.59
C ASP A 16 4.39 13.64 -6.61
N VAL A 17 5.39 12.87 -6.19
CA VAL A 17 6.79 13.30 -6.07
C VAL A 17 7.68 12.23 -6.72
N PRO A 18 8.96 12.54 -7.01
CA PRO A 18 9.81 11.64 -7.79
C PRO A 18 9.92 10.20 -7.25
N TYR A 19 9.73 9.99 -5.95
CA TYR A 19 9.85 8.68 -5.30
C TYR A 19 8.52 8.00 -4.99
N VAL A 20 7.38 8.70 -4.96
CA VAL A 20 6.08 8.08 -4.64
C VAL A 20 4.89 8.85 -5.22
N LEU A 21 3.90 8.10 -5.68
CA LEU A 21 2.55 8.58 -5.95
C LEU A 21 1.59 8.02 -4.90
N VAL A 22 0.73 8.87 -4.34
CA VAL A 22 -0.39 8.49 -3.47
C VAL A 22 -1.66 9.08 -4.07
N ARG A 23 -2.59 8.19 -4.44
CA ARG A 23 -3.89 8.59 -4.98
C ARG A 23 -5.02 7.76 -4.39
N TRP A 24 -6.19 8.37 -4.32
CA TRP A 24 -7.46 7.68 -4.13
C TRP A 24 -7.97 7.22 -5.50
N VAL A 25 -8.40 5.96 -5.56
CA VAL A 25 -9.07 5.38 -6.73
C VAL A 25 -10.57 5.28 -6.41
N GLY A 26 -11.36 6.15 -7.02
CA GLY A 26 -12.77 6.36 -6.70
C GLY A 26 -13.65 5.15 -6.99
N ASP A 27 -13.53 4.59 -8.19
CA ASP A 27 -14.33 3.44 -8.62
C ASP A 27 -14.00 2.19 -7.80
N GLY A 28 -12.71 1.99 -7.51
CA GLY A 28 -12.20 0.86 -6.73
C GLY A 28 -12.38 1.02 -5.21
N ARG A 29 -12.53 2.24 -4.72
CA ARG A 29 -12.58 2.60 -3.30
C ARG A 29 -11.38 2.13 -2.49
N TRP A 30 -10.17 2.35 -3.03
CA TRP A 30 -8.92 2.10 -2.32
C TRP A 30 -7.92 3.24 -2.48
N VAL A 31 -6.97 3.32 -1.57
CA VAL A 31 -5.78 4.16 -1.74
C VAL A 31 -4.74 3.36 -2.53
N HIS A 32 -4.27 3.90 -3.65
CA HIS A 32 -3.16 3.36 -4.43
C HIS A 32 -1.89 4.16 -4.11
N VAL A 33 -0.86 3.43 -3.71
CA VAL A 33 0.49 3.93 -3.44
C VAL A 33 1.43 3.27 -4.44
N GLU A 34 2.19 4.06 -5.16
CA GLU A 34 3.20 3.57 -6.11
C GLU A 34 4.56 4.15 -5.73
N TRP A 35 5.46 3.30 -5.23
CA TRP A 35 6.85 3.68 -5.00
C TRP A 35 7.61 3.63 -6.32
N LYS A 36 8.04 4.80 -6.77
CA LYS A 36 8.73 5.03 -8.06
C LYS A 36 10.25 4.94 -7.92
N ALA A 37 10.75 5.30 -6.73
CA ALA A 37 12.18 5.31 -6.43
C ALA A 37 12.43 5.19 -4.92
N TRP A 38 13.70 5.18 -4.54
CA TRP A 38 14.11 5.20 -3.14
C TRP A 38 13.69 6.51 -2.47
N ALA A 39 13.16 6.37 -1.25
CA ALA A 39 12.88 7.46 -0.33
C ALA A 39 13.71 7.25 0.95
N ASN A 40 14.28 8.32 1.49
CA ASN A 40 14.91 8.26 2.82
C ASN A 40 13.84 8.15 3.92
N SER A 41 14.24 7.85 5.17
CA SER A 41 13.30 7.63 6.27
C SER A 41 12.33 8.79 6.51
N SER A 42 12.76 10.04 6.31
CA SER A 42 11.88 11.20 6.49
C SER A 42 10.82 11.29 5.39
N GLU A 43 11.22 11.09 4.14
CA GLU A 43 10.33 11.04 2.97
C GLU A 43 9.36 9.86 3.07
N TYR A 44 9.86 8.71 3.51
CA TYR A 44 9.09 7.48 3.71
C TYR A 44 7.94 7.68 4.72
N ARG A 45 8.27 8.26 5.88
CA ARG A 45 7.27 8.53 6.93
C ARG A 45 6.30 9.61 6.50
N ALA A 46 6.75 10.66 5.83
CA ALA A 46 5.87 11.70 5.30
C ALA A 46 4.87 11.16 4.25
N ALA A 47 5.32 10.26 3.37
CA ALA A 47 4.43 9.56 2.45
C ALA A 47 3.40 8.71 3.19
N HIS A 48 3.80 7.98 4.23
CA HIS A 48 2.88 7.21 5.07
C HIS A 48 1.86 8.07 5.80
N GLU A 49 2.23 9.25 6.32
CA GLU A 49 1.26 10.19 6.88
C GLU A 49 0.26 10.69 5.81
N THR A 50 0.71 10.89 4.57
CA THR A 50 -0.17 11.25 3.44
C THR A 50 -1.13 10.10 3.11
N ILE A 51 -0.65 8.85 3.11
CA ILE A 51 -1.50 7.66 2.92
C ILE A 51 -2.57 7.60 4.00
N LEU A 52 -2.21 7.88 5.25
CA LEU A 52 -3.15 7.89 6.37
C LEU A 52 -4.20 9.02 6.24
N LEU A 53 -3.80 10.19 5.73
CA LEU A 53 -4.74 11.27 5.40
C LEU A 53 -5.74 10.80 4.34
N ALA A 54 -5.27 10.20 3.24
CA ALA A 54 -6.13 9.68 2.17
C ALA A 54 -7.09 8.59 2.67
N ILE A 55 -6.62 7.71 3.56
CA ILE A 55 -7.46 6.69 4.22
C ILE A 55 -8.57 7.36 5.03
N ARG A 56 -8.26 8.37 5.84
CA ARG A 56 -9.24 9.05 6.70
C ARG A 56 -10.28 9.82 5.90
N GLU A 57 -9.85 10.61 4.92
CA GLU A 57 -10.75 11.44 4.12
C GLU A 57 -11.76 10.60 3.33
N ASN A 58 -11.31 9.49 2.75
CA ASN A 58 -12.15 8.63 1.91
C ASN A 58 -12.76 7.45 2.66
N ARG A 59 -12.49 7.32 3.97
CA ARG A 59 -12.85 6.16 4.79
C ARG A 59 -12.43 4.84 4.13
N ALA A 60 -11.23 4.84 3.55
CA ALA A 60 -10.74 3.73 2.76
C ALA A 60 -10.47 2.52 3.65
N SER A 61 -11.17 1.41 3.41
CA SER A 61 -10.88 0.14 4.08
C SER A 61 -9.79 -0.66 3.38
N ARG A 62 -9.38 -0.25 2.18
CA ARG A 62 -8.48 -0.97 1.27
C ARG A 62 -7.33 -0.08 0.82
N ASN A 63 -6.12 -0.65 0.73
CA ASN A 63 -5.01 -0.01 0.04
C ASN A 63 -4.23 -1.00 -0.84
N LEU A 64 -3.74 -0.49 -1.98
CA LEU A 64 -2.80 -1.16 -2.88
C LEU A 64 -1.46 -0.43 -2.77
N ILE A 65 -0.40 -1.17 -2.48
CA ILE A 65 0.97 -0.65 -2.41
C ILE A 65 1.78 -1.35 -3.50
N ASP A 66 2.20 -0.61 -4.51
CA ASP A 66 3.24 -1.04 -5.43
C ASP A 66 4.61 -0.68 -4.86
N ALA A 67 5.31 -1.69 -4.37
CA ALA A 67 6.66 -1.62 -3.82
C ALA A 67 7.72 -2.19 -4.78
N THR A 68 7.39 -2.35 -6.06
CA THR A 68 8.29 -2.99 -7.05
C THR A 68 9.62 -2.27 -7.19
N HIS A 69 9.63 -0.94 -7.08
CA HIS A 69 10.84 -0.11 -7.14
C HIS A 69 11.31 0.40 -5.76
N GLU A 70 10.67 -0.07 -4.69
CA GLU A 70 11.09 0.26 -3.33
C GLU A 70 12.39 -0.47 -3.00
N ARG A 71 13.31 0.20 -2.29
CA ARG A 71 14.48 -0.45 -1.71
C ARG A 71 14.11 -1.09 -0.37
N VAL A 72 15.07 -1.77 0.24
CA VAL A 72 14.93 -2.32 1.59
C VAL A 72 14.51 -1.21 2.57
N VAL A 73 13.34 -1.41 3.20
CA VAL A 73 12.86 -0.58 4.32
C VAL A 73 13.78 -0.82 5.51
N THR A 74 14.30 0.26 6.10
CA THR A 74 15.19 0.18 7.27
C THR A 74 14.48 -0.45 8.47
N ASP A 75 15.22 -1.09 9.38
CA ASP A 75 14.66 -1.69 10.59
C ASP A 75 13.89 -0.66 11.46
N ASP A 76 14.38 0.58 11.50
CA ASP A 76 13.72 1.67 12.23
C ASP A 76 12.40 2.09 11.59
N ASP A 77 12.33 2.12 10.25
CA ASP A 77 11.09 2.42 9.55
C ASP A 77 10.08 1.26 9.63
N GLN A 78 10.56 0.01 9.59
CA GLN A 78 9.72 -1.17 9.85
C GLN A 78 9.11 -1.13 11.26
N ARG A 79 9.94 -0.84 12.28
CA ARG A 79 9.48 -0.70 13.67
C ARG A 79 8.47 0.42 13.81
N TRP A 80 8.76 1.59 13.24
CA TRP A 80 7.83 2.72 13.25
C TRP A 80 6.49 2.38 12.58
N LEU A 81 6.51 1.66 11.45
CA LEU A 81 5.28 1.19 10.81
C LEU A 81 4.46 0.29 11.74
N ILE A 82 5.10 -0.70 12.36
CA ILE A 82 4.43 -1.70 13.21
C ILE A 82 3.87 -1.06 14.49
N GLU A 83 4.68 -0.25 15.16
CA GLU A 83 4.36 0.28 16.49
C GLU A 83 3.50 1.55 16.43
N ASN A 84 3.63 2.36 15.37
CA ASN A 84 2.95 3.65 15.26
C ASN A 84 1.89 3.68 14.14
N TRP A 85 2.33 3.45 12.91
CA TRP A 85 1.50 3.81 11.75
C TRP A 85 0.37 2.79 11.48
N ILE A 86 0.67 1.49 11.52
CA ILE A 86 -0.29 0.39 11.29
C ILE A 86 -1.48 0.46 12.26
N PRO A 87 -1.28 0.66 13.59
CA PRO A 87 -2.39 0.86 14.52
C PRO A 87 -3.28 2.05 14.15
N ARG A 88 -2.69 3.19 13.76
CA ARG A 88 -3.43 4.39 13.37
C ARG A 88 -4.21 4.19 12.07
N ALA A 89 -3.63 3.50 11.09
CA ALA A 89 -4.31 3.14 9.85
C ALA A 89 -5.47 2.16 10.10
N ALA A 90 -5.29 1.17 10.98
CA ALA A 90 -6.35 0.27 11.40
C ALA A 90 -7.48 1.02 12.13
N ALA A 91 -7.15 1.92 13.06
CA ALA A 91 -8.14 2.77 13.73
C ALA A 91 -8.90 3.68 12.76
N ALA A 92 -8.24 4.15 11.69
CA ALA A 92 -8.86 4.93 10.62
C ALA A 92 -9.76 4.11 9.67
N GLY A 93 -9.84 2.79 9.85
CA GLY A 93 -10.75 1.91 9.09
C GLY A 93 -10.07 1.00 8.07
N ARG A 94 -8.73 1.06 7.92
CA ARG A 94 -8.01 0.14 7.01
C ARG A 94 -8.16 -1.30 7.47
N ARG A 95 -8.50 -2.20 6.55
CA ARG A 95 -8.72 -3.64 6.79
C ARG A 95 -8.02 -4.54 5.77
N CYS A 96 -7.80 -4.07 4.54
CA CYS A 96 -7.15 -4.89 3.51
C CYS A 96 -5.98 -4.15 2.87
N THR A 97 -4.87 -4.86 2.70
CA THR A 97 -3.67 -4.35 2.03
C THR A 97 -3.21 -5.35 0.99
N ALA A 98 -3.14 -4.91 -0.26
CA ALA A 98 -2.48 -5.64 -1.33
C ALA A 98 -1.10 -5.01 -1.57
N ILE A 99 -0.05 -5.83 -1.60
CA ILE A 99 1.32 -5.38 -1.79
C ILE A 99 1.89 -6.05 -3.05
N VAL A 100 2.27 -5.25 -4.02
CA VAL A 100 2.97 -5.69 -5.23
C VAL A 100 4.46 -5.60 -4.96
N MET A 101 5.18 -6.66 -5.27
CA MET A 101 6.63 -6.73 -5.07
C MET A 101 7.29 -7.57 -6.17
N PRO A 102 8.61 -7.44 -6.39
CA PRO A 102 9.31 -8.23 -7.39
C PRO A 102 9.14 -9.73 -7.14
N LYS A 103 9.00 -10.54 -8.20
CA LYS A 103 8.77 -12.00 -8.08
C LYS A 103 9.80 -12.72 -7.20
N SER A 104 11.05 -12.26 -7.21
CA SER A 104 12.12 -12.79 -6.36
C SER A 104 11.87 -12.57 -4.86
N ALA A 105 11.30 -11.41 -4.49
CA ALA A 105 10.90 -11.10 -3.12
C ALA A 105 9.60 -11.82 -2.73
N LEU A 106 8.64 -11.91 -3.66
CA LEU A 106 7.35 -12.57 -3.45
C LEU A 106 7.50 -14.02 -2.97
N GLY A 107 8.35 -14.80 -3.64
CA GLY A 107 8.59 -16.21 -3.26
C GLY A 107 9.08 -16.34 -1.82
N LYS A 108 10.05 -15.50 -1.42
CA LYS A 108 10.60 -15.47 -0.07
C LYS A 108 9.52 -15.09 0.96
N THR A 109 8.77 -14.02 0.69
CA THR A 109 7.71 -13.53 1.60
C THR A 109 6.59 -14.54 1.78
N ILE A 110 6.19 -15.26 0.73
CA ILE A 110 5.19 -16.33 0.84
C ILE A 110 5.72 -17.46 1.74
N SER A 111 6.95 -17.93 1.50
CA SER A 111 7.56 -18.98 2.31
C SER A 111 7.71 -18.60 3.78
N GLU A 112 8.09 -17.35 4.08
CA GLU A 112 8.30 -16.88 5.46
C GLU A 112 7.00 -16.67 6.24
N ASN A 113 5.89 -16.38 5.55
CA ASN A 113 4.61 -16.03 6.16
C ASN A 113 3.57 -17.17 6.14
N ILE A 114 3.90 -18.34 5.59
CA ILE A 114 2.95 -19.46 5.45
C ILE A 114 2.42 -19.94 6.81
N ASP A 115 3.25 -19.85 7.87
CA ASP A 115 2.93 -20.32 9.23
C ASP A 115 2.80 -19.21 10.28
N LYS A 116 3.07 -17.95 9.93
CA LYS A 116 3.21 -16.86 10.92
C LYS A 116 2.02 -15.91 11.01
N ARG A 117 0.97 -16.10 10.20
CA ARG A 117 -0.20 -15.20 10.23
C ARG A 117 -1.01 -15.43 11.51
N PRO A 118 -1.16 -14.42 12.38
CA PRO A 118 -2.08 -14.53 13.51
C PRO A 118 -3.49 -14.71 12.97
N ARG A 119 -4.17 -15.82 13.34
CA ARG A 119 -5.57 -16.10 12.96
C ARG A 119 -6.56 -15.00 13.36
N HIS A 120 -6.15 -14.06 14.21
CA HIS A 120 -6.96 -12.97 14.76
C HIS A 120 -6.54 -11.57 14.27
N SER A 121 -5.69 -11.45 13.23
CA SER A 121 -5.40 -10.14 12.64
C SER A 121 -6.67 -9.52 12.05
N LEU A 122 -7.05 -8.33 12.53
CA LEU A 122 -8.16 -7.54 11.98
C LEU A 122 -7.88 -6.97 10.58
N SER A 123 -6.67 -7.20 10.05
CA SER A 123 -6.27 -6.77 8.70
C SER A 123 -5.79 -7.93 7.85
N LYS A 124 -6.31 -8.03 6.62
CA LYS A 124 -5.89 -8.98 5.58
C LYS A 124 -4.76 -8.34 4.78
N VAL A 125 -3.62 -9.02 4.68
CA VAL A 125 -2.49 -8.61 3.82
C VAL A 125 -2.26 -9.68 2.76
N ALA A 126 -2.20 -9.32 1.49
CA ALA A 126 -1.90 -10.23 0.39
C ALA A 126 -0.79 -9.65 -0.49
N TYR A 127 -0.01 -10.54 -1.10
CA TYR A 127 1.18 -10.19 -1.89
C TYR A 127 0.99 -10.67 -3.33
N PHE A 128 1.37 -9.84 -4.29
CA PHE A 128 1.13 -10.06 -5.72
C PHE A 128 2.36 -9.73 -6.56
N ALA A 129 2.41 -10.28 -7.78
CA ALA A 129 3.48 -9.98 -8.72
C ALA A 129 3.17 -8.77 -9.60
N THR A 130 1.89 -8.42 -9.76
CA THR A 130 1.45 -7.28 -10.60
C THR A 130 0.36 -6.45 -9.92
N VAL A 131 0.24 -5.19 -10.33
CA VAL A 131 -0.83 -4.27 -9.90
C VAL A 131 -2.21 -4.81 -10.30
N ASP A 132 -2.33 -5.39 -11.49
CA ASP A 132 -3.60 -5.95 -11.98
C ASP A 132 -4.13 -7.10 -11.11
N GLU A 133 -3.24 -8.02 -10.70
CA GLU A 133 -3.59 -9.12 -9.78
C GLU A 133 -4.04 -8.56 -8.42
N ALA A 134 -3.31 -7.57 -7.90
CA ALA A 134 -3.63 -6.91 -6.64
C ALA A 134 -4.98 -6.17 -6.69
N ALA A 135 -5.25 -5.41 -7.76
CA ALA A 135 -6.49 -4.67 -7.95
C ALA A 135 -7.69 -5.61 -8.13
N THR A 136 -7.51 -6.71 -8.87
CA THR A 136 -8.52 -7.76 -9.03
C THR A 136 -8.86 -8.37 -7.68
N TRP A 137 -7.86 -8.72 -6.87
CA TRP A 137 -8.09 -9.23 -5.53
C TRP A 137 -8.79 -8.22 -4.62
N LEU A 138 -8.36 -6.96 -4.64
CA LEU A 138 -9.02 -5.90 -3.87
C LEU A 138 -10.49 -5.70 -4.25
N SER A 139 -10.88 -6.02 -5.48
CA SER A 139 -12.26 -5.93 -5.93
C SER A 139 -13.13 -7.11 -5.45
N THR A 140 -12.52 -8.25 -5.11
CA THR A 140 -13.23 -9.45 -4.64
C THR A 140 -13.25 -9.60 -3.11
N VAL A 141 -12.27 -9.02 -2.42
CA VAL A 141 -12.17 -9.11 -0.96
C VAL A 141 -13.12 -8.12 -0.29
N ASN A 142 -14.04 -8.61 0.54
CA ASN A 142 -14.89 -7.79 1.41
C ASN A 142 -14.25 -7.52 2.77
#